data_AF-A0A5P3MVE7-F1
#
_entry.id   AF-A0A5P3MVE7-F1
#
_cell.length_a   1.000
_cell.length_b   1.000
_cell.length_c   1.000
_cell.angle_alpha   90.00
_cell.angle_beta   90.00
_cell.angle_gamma   90.00
#
_symmetry.space_group_name_H-M   'P 1'
#
loop_
_entity.id
_entity.type
_entity.pdbx_description
1 polymer ?
#
loop_
_entity_poly.entity_id
_entity_poly.type
_entity_poly.pdbx_seq_one_letter_code
_entity_poly.pdbx_strand_id
1 'polypeptide(L)'
;MLVAATLVSESGDLMLITSGGVLIRTKVEQIRETGRAAAGVRLINLDEGETLVSLERVAEEPDEENAEENMMENSEYTESANSSENVLSEENGEA
;
A
#
# COMPACT_ATOMS: atom_id res chain seq x y z
N MET A 1 8.67 14.80 -10.98
CA MET A 1 8.69 13.34 -10.82
C MET A 1 7.52 12.98 -9.93
N LEU A 2 6.65 12.09 -10.39
CA LEU A 2 5.53 11.55 -9.60
C LEU A 2 5.96 10.16 -9.12
N VAL A 3 5.74 9.87 -7.84
CA VAL A 3 6.12 8.59 -7.23
C VAL A 3 4.95 7.61 -7.30
N ALA A 4 3.75 8.06 -6.94
CA ALA A 4 2.53 7.26 -6.93
C ALA A 4 1.28 8.13 -7.12
N ALA A 5 0.18 7.50 -7.53
CA ALA A 5 -1.16 8.05 -7.51
C ALA A 5 -2.13 6.91 -7.21
N THR A 6 -3.02 7.09 -6.24
CA THR A 6 -3.99 6.09 -5.82
C THR A 6 -5.34 6.74 -5.54
N LEU A 7 -6.41 5.96 -5.67
CA LEU A 7 -7.77 6.38 -5.31
C LEU A 7 -7.99 6.15 -3.81
N VAL A 8 -8.58 7.13 -3.15
CA VAL A 8 -8.80 7.14 -1.71
C VAL A 8 -10.22 7.51 -1.37
N SER A 9 -10.71 6.96 -0.27
CA SER A 9 -11.96 7.38 0.40
C SER A 9 -11.65 8.52 1.39
N GLU A 10 -12.63 9.38 1.67
CA GLU A 10 -12.46 10.51 2.61
C GLU A 10 -12.10 10.04 4.03
N SER A 11 -12.64 8.90 4.46
CA SER A 11 -12.37 8.25 5.75
C SER A 11 -11.07 7.44 5.80
N GLY A 12 -10.39 7.29 4.67
CA GLY A 12 -9.25 6.41 4.53
C GLY A 12 -7.97 6.95 5.17
N ASP A 13 -6.98 6.07 5.26
CA ASP A 13 -5.63 6.38 5.68
C ASP A 13 -4.62 6.05 4.58
N LEU A 14 -3.54 6.83 4.55
CA LEU A 14 -2.38 6.59 3.70
C LEU A 14 -1.15 6.33 4.55
N MET A 15 -0.34 5.36 4.13
CA MET A 15 1.00 5.11 4.65
C MET A 15 2.03 5.63 3.65
N LEU A 16 2.87 6.56 4.09
CA LEU A 16 4.00 7.08 3.34
C LEU A 16 5.28 6.42 3.84
N ILE A 17 6.14 5.98 2.92
CA ILE A 17 7.40 5.30 3.24
C ILE A 17 8.55 6.12 2.67
N THR A 18 9.49 6.51 3.52
CA THR A 18 10.72 7.21 3.10
C THR A 18 11.86 6.24 2.84
N SER A 19 12.89 6.68 2.09
CA SER A 19 14.11 5.90 1.87
C SER A 19 14.89 5.59 3.16
N GLY A 20 14.64 6.34 4.24
CA GLY A 20 15.20 6.09 5.57
C GLY A 20 14.47 5.02 6.38
N GLY A 21 13.40 4.41 5.83
CA GLY A 21 12.60 3.40 6.51
C GLY A 21 11.60 3.98 7.52
N VAL A 22 11.30 5.27 7.43
CA VAL A 22 10.26 5.92 8.24
C VAL A 22 8.89 5.67 7.59
N LEU A 23 7.93 5.20 8.41
CA LEU A 23 6.53 5.04 8.02
C LEU A 23 5.68 6.14 8.67
N ILE A 24 4.89 6.83 7.86
CA ILE A 24 4.04 7.93 8.31
C ILE A 24 2.60 7.63 7.90
N ARG A 25 1.71 7.44 8.88
CA ARG A 25 0.26 7.34 8.68
C ARG A 25 -0.34 8.73 8.61
N THR A 26 -1.09 9.03 7.55
CA THR A 26 -1.78 10.31 7.35
C THR A 26 -3.22 10.04 6.95
N LYS A 27 -4.16 10.66 7.67
CA LYS A 27 -5.57 10.58 7.29
C LYS A 27 -5.84 11.39 6.04
N VAL A 28 -6.69 10.87 5.15
CA VAL A 28 -7.05 11.56 3.92
C VAL A 28 -7.72 12.91 4.22
N GLU A 29 -8.56 12.99 5.25
CA GLU A 29 -9.21 14.23 5.71
C GLU A 29 -8.24 15.39 6.05
N GLN A 30 -6.97 15.08 6.33
CA GLN A 30 -5.95 16.08 6.66
C GLN A 30 -5.26 16.65 5.41
N ILE A 31 -5.47 16.02 4.25
CA ILE A 31 -4.85 16.43 3.00
C ILE A 31 -5.73 17.48 2.33
N ARG A 32 -5.16 18.66 2.11
CA ARG A 32 -5.88 19.73 1.43
C ARG A 32 -6.17 19.34 -0.01
N GLU A 33 -7.45 19.37 -0.38
CA GLU A 33 -7.89 19.26 -1.76
C GLU A 33 -7.34 20.41 -2.61
N THR A 34 -6.74 20.05 -3.75
CA THR A 34 -6.24 21.00 -4.74
C THR A 34 -6.61 20.54 -6.15
N GLY A 35 -6.84 21.48 -7.06
CA GLY A 35 -7.16 21.16 -8.44
C GLY A 35 -5.95 20.58 -9.20
N ARG A 36 -6.21 19.84 -10.28
CA ARG A 36 -5.17 19.15 -11.09
C ARG A 36 -4.08 20.06 -11.67
N ALA A 37 -4.40 21.34 -11.90
CA ALA A 37 -3.44 22.33 -12.41
C ALA A 37 -2.61 22.99 -11.30
N ALA A 38 -2.75 22.57 -10.04
CA ALA A 38 -1.99 23.07 -8.91
C ALA A 38 -0.68 22.27 -8.69
N ALA A 39 0.23 22.85 -7.91
CA ALA A 39 1.48 22.19 -7.51
C ALA A 39 1.31 21.16 -6.37
N GLY A 40 0.11 21.04 -5.80
CA GLY A 40 -0.17 20.22 -4.62
C GLY A 40 0.22 20.88 -3.30
N VAL A 41 0.21 20.09 -2.22
CA VAL A 41 0.62 20.50 -0.88
C VAL A 41 1.70 19.58 -0.34
N ARG A 42 2.53 20.10 0.57
CA ARG A 42 3.53 19.29 1.27
C ARG A 42 2.88 18.59 2.46
N LEU A 43 2.96 17.27 2.49
CA LEU A 43 2.42 16.44 3.58
C LEU A 43 3.44 16.23 4.70
N ILE A 44 4.69 15.95 4.33
CA ILE A 44 5.77 15.62 5.28
C ILE A 44 7.01 16.45 4.97
N ASN A 45 7.83 16.68 6.01
CA ASN A 45 9.21 17.10 5.82
C ASN A 45 10.09 15.86 5.77
N LEU A 46 11.02 15.84 4.83
CA LEU A 46 12.02 14.79 4.68
C LEU A 46 13.35 15.32 5.20
N ASP A 47 14.14 14.43 5.78
CA ASP A 47 15.50 14.75 6.19
C ASP A 47 16.41 14.94 4.97
N GLU A 48 17.57 15.55 5.18
CA GLU A 48 18.50 15.84 4.09
C GLU A 48 18.98 14.54 3.41
N GLY A 49 18.77 14.45 2.10
CA GLY A 49 19.10 13.27 1.31
C GLY A 49 18.03 12.18 1.31
N GLU A 50 16.95 12.33 2.09
CA GLU A 50 15.83 11.40 2.05
C GLU A 50 14.84 11.73 0.92
N THR A 51 14.20 10.68 0.41
CA THR A 51 13.15 10.77 -0.59
C THR A 51 11.94 9.94 -0.16
N LEU A 52 10.77 10.30 -0.68
CA LEU A 52 9.59 9.45 -0.58
C LEU A 52 9.75 8.31 -1.60
N VAL A 53 9.69 7.06 -1.14
CA VAL A 53 9.85 5.88 -2.00
C VAL A 53 8.53 5.24 -2.37
N SER A 54 7.53 5.29 -1.48
CA SER A 54 6.22 4.71 -1.73
C SER A 54 5.10 5.41 -0.95
N LEU A 55 3.88 5.22 -1.42
CA LEU A 55 2.63 5.61 -0.78
C LEU A 55 1.63 4.49 -1.01
N GLU A 56 0.98 4.02 0.06
CA GLU A 56 0.01 2.93 0.01
C GLU A 56 -1.25 3.28 0.81
N ARG A 57 -2.42 2.78 0.39
CA ARG A 57 -3.65 2.92 1.16
C ARG A 57 -3.67 1.89 2.29
N VAL A 58 -4.07 2.31 3.48
CA VAL A 58 -4.28 1.38 4.58
C VAL A 58 -5.58 0.62 4.32
N ALA A 59 -5.53 -0.71 4.39
CA ALA A 59 -6.73 -1.53 4.32
C ALA A 59 -7.66 -1.19 5.49
N GLU A 60 -8.94 -0.97 5.19
CA GLU A 60 -9.96 -0.85 6.23
C GLU A 60 -10.12 -2.23 6.87
N GLU A 61 -10.12 -2.28 8.21
CA GLU A 61 -10.50 -3.52 8.88
C GLU A 61 -11.96 -3.78 8.54
N PRO A 62 -12.31 -4.98 8.03
CA PRO A 62 -13.70 -5.27 7.73
C PRO A 62 -14.48 -5.20 9.04
N ASP A 63 -15.40 -4.25 9.14
CA ASP A 63 -16.46 -4.32 10.13
C ASP A 63 -17.12 -5.70 9.97
N GLU A 64 -17.30 -6.44 11.07
CA GLU A 64 -17.79 -7.82 11.06
C GLU A 64 -19.16 -7.98 10.33
N GLU A 65 -19.87 -6.88 10.07
CA GLU A 65 -21.12 -6.84 9.31
C GLU A 65 -20.98 -6.66 7.77
N ASN A 66 -19.80 -6.33 7.22
CA ASN A 66 -19.61 -6.01 5.78
C ASN A 66 -18.49 -6.81 5.08
N ALA A 67 -18.14 -7.99 5.59
CA ALA A 67 -17.03 -8.80 5.09
C ALA A 67 -17.21 -9.38 3.67
N GLU A 68 -18.44 -9.43 3.14
CA GLU A 68 -18.73 -10.13 1.88
C GLU A 68 -18.49 -9.29 0.61
N GLU A 69 -18.44 -7.95 0.70
CA GLU A 69 -18.32 -7.07 -0.47
C GLU A 69 -16.86 -6.71 -0.84
N ASN A 70 -15.93 -6.78 0.12
CA ASN A 70 -14.55 -6.30 -0.03
C ASN A 70 -13.59 -7.27 -0.76
N MET A 71 -14.03 -8.47 -1.14
CA MET A 71 -13.16 -9.49 -1.75
C MET A 71 -12.92 -9.31 -3.27
N MET A 72 -13.62 -8.39 -3.94
CA MET A 72 -13.51 -8.23 -5.41
C MET A 72 -12.52 -7.16 -5.88
N GLU A 73 -12.10 -6.21 -5.03
CA GLU A 73 -11.30 -5.05 -5.49
C GLU A 73 -9.77 -5.25 -5.40
N ASN A 74 -9.29 -6.34 -4.78
CA ASN A 74 -7.86 -6.52 -4.47
C ASN A 74 -7.12 -7.53 -5.39
N SER A 75 -7.70 -7.87 -6.56
CA SER A 75 -7.20 -8.94 -7.46
C SER A 75 -6.30 -8.50 -8.61
N GLU A 76 -5.85 -7.25 -8.67
CA GLU A 76 -4.82 -6.87 -9.65
C GLU A 76 -3.57 -6.37 -8.91
N TYR A 77 -2.41 -6.90 -9.33
CA TYR A 77 -1.04 -6.63 -8.87
C TYR A 77 -0.49 -7.47 -7.71
N THR A 78 -0.14 -8.73 -8.00
CA THR A 78 1.16 -9.29 -7.59
C THR A 78 1.70 -10.21 -8.69
N GLU A 79 2.61 -9.71 -9.54
CA GLU A 79 3.40 -10.55 -10.44
C GLU A 79 4.90 -10.44 -10.09
N SER A 80 5.41 -11.56 -9.58
CA SER A 80 6.76 -12.14 -9.76
C SER A 80 8.01 -11.50 -9.15
N ALA A 81 8.53 -12.15 -8.09
CA ALA A 81 9.93 -12.60 -7.90
C ALA A 81 10.02 -13.28 -6.50
N ASN A 82 10.61 -14.46 -6.24
CA ASN A 82 11.42 -15.39 -7.03
C ASN A 82 11.45 -16.77 -6.33
N SER A 83 11.53 -17.81 -7.17
CA SER A 83 12.02 -19.19 -7.07
C SER A 83 12.66 -19.77 -5.79
N SER A 84 12.45 -21.10 -5.63
CA SER A 84 13.35 -22.16 -5.07
C SER A 84 13.75 -22.04 -3.60
N GLU A 85 13.68 -23.03 -2.70
CA GLU A 85 13.75 -24.50 -2.66
C GLU A 85 13.00 -24.91 -1.36
N ASN A 86 12.36 -26.07 -1.25
CA ASN A 86 13.05 -27.24 -0.69
C ASN A 86 12.32 -28.53 -1.07
N VAL A 87 13.06 -29.40 -1.75
CA VAL A 87 12.74 -30.80 -2.00
C VAL A 87 13.10 -31.61 -0.76
N LEU A 88 12.34 -32.69 -0.52
CA LEU A 88 12.75 -34.04 -0.05
C LEU A 88 11.50 -34.67 0.62
N SER A 89 10.74 -35.50 -0.10
CA SER A 89 10.80 -36.99 -0.12
C SER A 89 10.56 -37.59 1.27
N GLU A 90 9.67 -38.56 1.49
CA GLU A 90 9.68 -39.94 0.97
C GLU A 90 8.23 -40.48 1.02
N GLU A 91 7.75 -41.08 -0.06
CA GLU A 91 7.60 -42.54 -0.22
C GLU A 91 6.60 -43.15 0.77
N ASN A 92 5.45 -43.60 0.25
CA ASN A 92 5.04 -45.00 0.33
C ASN A 92 3.76 -45.20 -0.47
N GLY A 93 3.89 -45.98 -1.55
CA GLY A 93 2.77 -46.63 -2.18
C GLY A 93 2.29 -47.85 -1.38
N GLU A 94 1.46 -48.64 -2.06
CA GLU A 94 0.77 -49.86 -1.61
C GLU A 94 -0.55 -49.59 -0.87
N ALA A 95 -1.69 -50.14 -1.27
CA ALA A 95 -2.00 -51.19 -2.24
C ALA A 95 -3.42 -51.00 -2.83
#